data_AF-A0A423LLR7-F1
#
_entry.id   AF-A0A423LLR7-F1
#
_cell.length_a   1.000
_cell.length_b   1.000
_cell.length_c   1.000
_cell.angle_alpha   90.00
_cell.angle_beta   90.00
_cell.angle_gamma   90.00
#
_symmetry.space_group_name_H-M   'P 1'
#
loop_
_entity.id
_entity.type
_entity.pdbx_description
1 polymer ?
#
loop_
_entity_poly.entity_id
_entity_poly.type
_entity_poly.pdbx_seq_one_letter_code
_entity_poly.pdbx_strand_id
1 'polypeptide(L)'
;MVIHFNVDGHLACGHKGEQLTASKELNRVKCRSCRNTDAFKQARKDQRNAARRSARHAKTSDGATDWRAAWIERLTAIAGLQRLPRGFAGQAFV
;
A
#
# COMPACT_ATOMS: atom_id res chain seq x y z
N MET A 1 32.49 -14.59 6.90
CA MET A 1 31.10 -14.71 7.38
C MET A 1 30.17 -14.02 6.39
N VAL A 2 29.26 -14.75 5.76
CA VAL A 2 28.32 -14.22 4.75
C VAL A 2 26.92 -14.16 5.35
N ILE A 3 26.25 -13.02 5.25
CA ILE A 3 24.87 -12.87 5.75
C ILE A 3 23.90 -13.28 4.64
N HIS A 4 23.01 -14.20 4.97
CA HIS A 4 21.96 -14.72 4.10
C HIS A 4 20.64 -14.00 4.33
N PHE A 5 19.77 -14.04 3.31
CA PHE A 5 18.42 -13.51 3.43
C PHE A 5 17.49 -14.56 4.05
N ASN A 6 16.81 -14.20 5.14
CA ASN A 6 15.81 -15.04 5.81
C ASN A 6 14.41 -14.67 5.31
N VAL A 7 13.65 -15.69 4.91
CA VAL A 7 12.24 -15.61 4.57
C VAL A 7 11.54 -16.68 5.40
N ASP A 8 10.66 -16.25 6.30
CA ASP A 8 9.82 -17.13 7.13
C ASP A 8 10.57 -18.29 7.82
N GLY A 9 11.78 -18.00 8.34
CA GLY A 9 12.58 -18.99 9.06
C GLY A 9 13.51 -19.82 8.16
N HIS A 10 13.45 -19.64 6.84
CA HIS A 10 14.31 -20.33 5.88
C HIS A 10 15.24 -19.37 5.13
N LEU A 11 16.38 -19.88 4.67
CA LEU A 11 17.27 -19.10 3.81
C LEU A 11 16.74 -19.10 2.38
N ALA A 12 16.63 -17.91 1.79
CA ALA A 12 16.13 -17.78 0.42
C ALA A 12 16.99 -18.50 -0.63
N CYS A 13 18.27 -18.79 -0.33
CA CYS A 13 19.16 -19.54 -1.22
C CYS A 13 19.15 -21.06 -1.00
N GLY A 14 18.34 -21.58 -0.08
CA GLY A 14 18.24 -23.02 0.18
C GLY A 14 19.45 -23.67 0.86
N HIS A 15 20.47 -22.88 1.25
CA HIS A 15 21.59 -23.42 2.04
C HIS A 15 21.09 -23.92 3.40
N LYS A 16 21.60 -25.08 3.81
CA LYS A 16 21.31 -25.70 5.10
C LYS A 16 22.64 -25.87 5.85
N GLY A 17 22.67 -25.45 7.11
CA GLY A 17 23.83 -25.53 7.99
C GLY A 17 23.53 -24.85 9.32
N GLU A 18 24.00 -25.42 10.43
CA GLU A 18 23.65 -24.97 11.79
C GLU A 18 24.23 -23.58 12.15
N GLN A 19 25.27 -23.12 11.45
CA GLN A 19 26.04 -21.91 11.77
C GLN A 19 25.94 -20.84 10.66
N LEU A 20 24.76 -20.69 10.03
CA LEU A 20 24.55 -19.68 8.98
C LEU A 20 23.93 -18.40 9.55
N THR A 21 24.61 -17.27 9.38
CA THR A 21 24.08 -15.96 9.76
C THR A 21 22.99 -15.53 8.78
N ALA A 22 21.78 -15.32 9.29
CA ALA A 22 20.62 -14.92 8.50
C ALA A 22 20.10 -13.55 8.94
N SER A 23 19.57 -12.75 8.02
CA SER A 23 18.93 -11.47 8.32
C SER A 23 17.77 -11.20 7.36
N LYS A 24 16.74 -10.50 7.86
CA LYS A 24 15.67 -9.92 7.05
C LYS A 24 16.05 -8.53 6.50
N GLU A 25 17.13 -7.93 7.00
CA GLU A 25 17.59 -6.60 6.59
C GLU A 25 18.35 -6.68 5.25
N LEU A 26 17.76 -6.13 4.18
CA LEU A 26 18.26 -6.24 2.80
C LEU A 26 19.67 -5.65 2.60
N ASN A 27 20.05 -4.63 3.36
CA ASN A 27 21.37 -3.99 3.33
C ASN A 27 22.48 -4.84 3.97
N ARG A 28 22.12 -5.73 4.91
CA ARG A 28 23.07 -6.65 5.55
C ARG A 28 23.36 -7.88 4.71
N VAL A 29 22.45 -8.29 3.82
CA VAL A 29 22.62 -9.50 3.00
C VAL A 29 23.79 -9.36 2.01
N LYS A 30 24.79 -10.24 2.17
CA LYS A 30 25.97 -10.33 1.30
C LYS A 30 25.98 -11.59 0.42
N CYS A 31 25.16 -12.60 0.73
CA CYS A 31 25.08 -13.82 -0.08
C CYS A 31 24.60 -13.52 -1.51
N ARG A 32 25.40 -13.87 -2.51
CA ARG A 32 25.07 -13.63 -3.94
C ARG A 32 23.84 -14.44 -4.38
N SER A 33 23.74 -15.70 -3.96
CA SER A 33 22.60 -16.56 -4.27
C SER A 33 21.30 -16.01 -3.67
N CYS A 34 21.32 -15.57 -2.41
CA CYS A 34 20.16 -14.88 -1.81
C CYS A 34 19.76 -13.63 -2.59
N ARG A 35 20.73 -12.83 -3.04
CA ARG A 35 20.43 -11.58 -3.77
C ARG A 35 19.81 -11.80 -5.15
N ASN A 36 19.94 -13.00 -5.72
CA ASN A 36 19.35 -13.32 -7.02
C ASN A 36 17.99 -14.03 -6.92
N THR A 37 17.55 -14.43 -5.73
CA THR A 37 16.26 -15.10 -5.57
C THR A 37 15.09 -14.13 -5.71
N ASP A 38 13.94 -14.64 -6.13
CA ASP A 38 12.74 -13.85 -6.31
C ASP A 38 12.23 -13.26 -4.99
N ALA A 39 12.37 -14.00 -3.89
CA ALA A 39 12.01 -13.51 -2.56
C ALA A 39 12.80 -12.24 -2.18
N PHE A 40 14.11 -12.20 -2.44
CA PHE A 40 14.92 -11.01 -2.18
C PHE A 40 14.58 -9.86 -3.11
N LYS A 41 14.40 -10.14 -4.41
CA LYS A 41 14.00 -9.12 -5.41
C LYS A 41 12.65 -8.50 -5.07
N GLN A 42 11.69 -9.33 -4.65
CA GLN A 42 10.36 -8.91 -4.24
C GLN A 42 10.42 -8.05 -2.97
N ALA A 43 11.14 -8.49 -1.93
CA ALA A 43 11.34 -7.69 -0.72
C ALA A 43 11.96 -6.31 -1.02
N ARG A 44 12.94 -6.24 -1.93
CA ARG A 44 13.52 -4.97 -2.38
C ARG A 44 12.53 -4.09 -3.15
N LYS A 45 11.68 -4.70 -3.98
CA LYS A 45 10.60 -3.99 -4.69
C LYS A 45 9.57 -3.45 -3.70
N ASP A 46 9.19 -4.23 -2.70
CA ASP A 46 8.25 -3.83 -1.66
C ASP A 46 8.78 -2.70 -0.79
N GLN A 47 10.06 -2.74 -0.41
CA GLN A 47 10.71 -1.64 0.31
C GLN A 47 10.64 -0.33 -0.49
N ARG A 48 10.90 -0.37 -1.82
CA ARG A 48 10.76 0.82 -2.68
C ARG A 48 9.32 1.29 -2.82
N ASN A 49 8.37 0.35 -2.93
CA ASN A 49 6.96 0.67 -3.12
C ASN A 49 6.25 1.10 -1.84
N ALA A 50 6.78 0.77 -0.66
CA ALA A 50 6.23 1.18 0.63
C ALA A 50 6.08 2.71 0.70
N ALA A 51 7.13 3.46 0.34
CA ALA A 51 7.10 4.92 0.30
C ALA A 51 5.98 5.46 -0.64
N ARG A 52 5.80 4.81 -1.81
CA ARG A 52 4.73 5.19 -2.76
C ARG A 52 3.34 4.86 -2.25
N ARG A 53 3.17 3.77 -1.48
CA ARG A 53 1.89 3.44 -0.84
C ARG A 53 1.57 4.45 0.27
N SER A 54 2.52 4.76 1.14
CA SER A 54 2.34 5.78 2.19
C SER A 54 1.96 7.14 1.62
N ALA A 55 2.63 7.58 0.55
CA ALA A 55 2.30 8.84 -0.12
C ALA A 55 0.90 8.84 -0.77
N ARG A 56 0.43 7.70 -1.28
CA ARG A 56 -0.93 7.57 -1.80
C ARG A 56 -1.97 7.58 -0.69
N HIS A 57 -1.74 6.84 0.40
CA HIS A 57 -2.64 6.86 1.57
C HIS A 57 -2.79 8.25 2.17
N ALA A 58 -1.70 9.03 2.24
CA ALA A 58 -1.76 10.42 2.67
C ALA A 58 -2.52 11.35 1.70
N LYS A 59 -2.66 10.96 0.43
CA LYS A 59 -3.33 11.74 -0.62
C LYS A 59 -4.77 11.31 -0.87
N THR A 60 -5.18 10.15 -0.36
CA THR A 60 -6.53 9.60 -0.52
C THR A 60 -7.51 10.08 0.55
N SER A 61 -7.17 11.09 1.37
CA SER A 61 -8.05 11.53 2.45
C SER A 61 -9.34 12.18 1.97
N ASP A 62 -9.38 12.97 0.88
CA ASP A 62 -10.48 13.94 0.76
C ASP A 62 -11.25 13.98 -0.58
N GLY A 63 -10.81 13.28 -1.64
CA GLY A 63 -11.38 13.51 -2.98
C GLY A 63 -12.60 12.66 -3.37
N ALA A 64 -12.62 11.38 -2.98
CA ALA A 64 -13.67 10.44 -3.43
C ALA A 64 -14.85 10.33 -2.44
N THR A 65 -14.64 10.75 -1.18
CA THR A 65 -15.65 10.67 -0.12
C THR A 65 -16.63 11.85 -0.17
N ASP A 66 -16.25 12.96 -0.81
CA ASP A 66 -16.98 14.23 -0.66
C ASP A 66 -17.77 14.67 -1.88
N TRP A 67 -17.90 13.82 -2.91
CA TRP A 67 -18.71 14.15 -4.09
C TRP A 67 -20.16 14.45 -3.70
N ARG A 68 -20.67 13.81 -2.64
CA ARG A 68 -22.02 14.04 -2.14
C ARG A 68 -22.16 15.40 -1.45
N ALA A 69 -21.18 15.83 -0.65
CA ALA A 69 -21.27 17.14 -0.01
C ALA A 69 -21.08 18.26 -1.03
N ALA A 70 -20.13 18.12 -1.96
CA ALA A 70 -19.97 19.05 -3.08
C ALA A 70 -21.24 19.15 -3.95
N TRP A 71 -21.95 18.04 -4.12
CA TRP A 71 -23.23 18.04 -4.83
C TRP A 71 -24.35 18.72 -4.02
N ILE A 72 -24.41 18.48 -2.71
CA ILE A 72 -25.35 19.17 -1.81
C ILE A 72 -25.12 20.68 -1.83
N GLU A 73 -23.86 21.13 -1.68
CA GLU A 73 -23.48 22.55 -1.73
C GLU A 73 -23.88 23.21 -3.05
N ARG A 74 -23.72 22.49 -4.17
CA ARG A 74 -24.18 22.99 -5.47
C ARG A 74 -25.71 23.11 -5.55
N LEU A 75 -26.45 22.17 -4.96
CA LEU A 75 -27.91 22.21 -4.99
C LEU A 75 -28.46 23.33 -4.11
N THR A 76 -27.87 23.57 -2.92
CA THR A 76 -28.28 24.67 -2.03
C THR A 76 -28.01 26.06 -2.61
N ALA A 77 -27.02 26.18 -3.51
CA ALA A 77 -26.71 27.43 -4.21
C ALA A 77 -27.73 27.77 -5.33
N ILE A 78 -28.55 26.81 -5.77
CA ILE A 78 -29.57 27.02 -6.80
C ILE A 78 -30.87 27.43 -6.11
N ALA A 79 -31.49 28.53 -6.54
CA ALA A 79 -32.76 28.97 -5.98
C ALA A 79 -33.89 27.93 -6.26
N GLY A 80 -34.68 27.63 -5.23
CA GLY A 80 -35.81 26.71 -5.29
C GLY A 80 -35.54 25.34 -4.64
N LEU A 81 -36.56 24.50 -4.51
CA LEU A 81 -36.42 23.18 -3.89
C LEU A 81 -35.66 22.23 -4.82
N GLN A 82 -34.43 21.89 -4.46
CA GLN A 82 -33.61 20.92 -5.18
C GLN A 82 -33.59 19.57 -4.45
N ARG A 83 -33.30 18.50 -5.18
CA ARG A 83 -33.14 17.14 -4.62
C ARG A 83 -31.99 16.43 -5.32
N LEU A 84 -31.37 15.45 -4.66
CA LEU A 84 -30.29 14.69 -5.31
C LEU A 84 -30.87 13.85 -6.47
N PRO A 85 -30.02 13.42 -7.43
CA PRO A 85 -30.44 12.65 -8.60
C PRO A 85 -31.29 11.43 -8.23
N ARG A 86 -32.21 11.05 -9.13
CA ARG A 86 -33.06 9.86 -8.96
C ARG A 86 -32.18 8.62 -8.78
N GLY A 87 -32.51 7.78 -7.80
CA GLY A 87 -31.72 6.59 -7.44
C GLY A 87 -31.47 6.41 -5.95
N PHE A 88 -31.70 7.46 -5.14
CA PHE A 88 -31.73 7.34 -3.67
C PHE A 88 -33.16 7.57 -3.18
N ALA A 89 -33.74 6.59 -2.48
CA ALA A 89 -35.09 6.70 -1.90
C ALA A 89 -35.06 7.55 -0.62
N GLY A 90 -36.16 8.26 -0.33
CA GLY A 90 -36.35 8.96 0.95
C GLY A 90 -35.53 10.25 1.16
N GLN A 91 -35.18 10.97 0.09
CA GLN A 91 -34.35 12.18 0.22
C GLN A 91 -35.17 13.41 0.61
N ALA A 92 -34.64 14.20 1.55
CA ALA A 92 -35.11 15.54 1.84
C ALA A 92 -34.72 16.51 0.70
N PHE A 93 -35.51 17.57 0.53
CA PHE A 93 -35.14 18.69 -0.33
C PHE A 93 -34.00 19.48 0.32
N VAL A 94 -33.08 19.95 -0.52
CA VAL A 94 -31.98 20.86 -0.18
C VAL A 94 -32.18 22.19 -0.90
#